data_AF-A0A7K5TFR8-F1
#
_entry.id   AF-A0A7K5TFR8-F1
#
_cell.length_a   1.000
_cell.length_b   1.000
_cell.length_c   1.000
_cell.angle_alpha   90.00
_cell.angle_beta   90.00
_cell.angle_gamma   90.00
#
_symmetry.space_group_name_H-M   'P 1'
#
loop_
_entity.id
_entity.type
_entity.pdbx_description
1 polymer ?
#
loop_
_entity_poly.entity_id
_entity_poly.type
_entity_poly.pdbx_seq_one_letter_code
_entity_poly.pdbx_strand_id
1 'polypeptide(L)'
;QVIAYARRRYRILGETLDLAVGNCIDRLARLLQIPNAPSPGYNVEQLAKSFSHFFPIFPPFFPPYFPPFLPRFCPVFGLIGAVFGWQETAFAMLAEVTERALALTRARHLLLVGGVAC
;
A
#
# COMPACT_ATOMS: atom_id res chain seq x y z
N GLN A 1 9.26 1.30 5.00
CA GLN A 1 10.19 1.21 6.15
C GLN A 1 9.78 2.30 7.15
N VAL A 2 9.83 2.00 8.44
CA VAL A 2 9.51 2.94 9.52
C VAL A 2 10.76 3.10 10.37
N ILE A 3 11.28 4.33 10.44
CA ILE A 3 12.55 4.65 11.08
C ILE A 3 12.29 5.72 12.15
N ALA A 4 12.94 5.60 13.30
CA ALA A 4 12.93 6.63 14.33
C ALA A 4 14.34 6.91 14.86
N TYR A 5 14.57 8.15 15.28
CA TYR A 5 15.79 8.53 15.96
C TYR A 5 15.63 8.34 17.47
N ALA A 6 16.40 7.42 18.06
CA ALA A 6 16.34 7.13 19.49
C ALA A 6 17.71 6.71 20.03
N ARG A 7 18.05 7.17 21.24
CA ARG A 7 19.35 6.89 21.90
C ARG A 7 20.54 7.24 20.99
N ARG A 8 20.51 8.44 20.40
CA ARG A 8 21.55 9.01 19.51
C ARG A 8 21.80 8.24 18.20
N ARG A 9 20.89 7.36 17.76
CA ARG A 9 20.99 6.63 16.48
C ARG A 9 19.65 6.51 15.78
N TYR A 10 19.66 6.43 14.45
CA TYR A 10 18.49 6.00 13.68
C TYR A 10 18.30 4.49 13.83
N ARG A 11 17.05 4.07 14.03
CA ARG A 11 16.67 2.67 14.22
C ARG A 11 15.48 2.35 13.35
N ILE A 12 15.53 1.18 12.71
CA ILE A 12 14.41 0.62 11.95
C ILE A 12 13.47 -0.02 12.97
N LEU A 13 12.22 0.45 13.01
CA LEU A 13 11.18 -0.06 13.90
C LEU A 13 10.22 -1.02 13.18
N GLY A 14 10.14 -0.89 11.86
CA GLY A 14 9.35 -1.79 11.02
C GLY A 14 9.84 -1.73 9.58
N GLU A 15 9.90 -2.89 8.93
CA GLU A 15 10.23 -3.00 7.52
C GLU A 15 9.42 -4.12 6.87
N THR A 16 9.33 -4.07 5.54
CA THR A 16 8.74 -5.17 4.78
C THR A 16 9.72 -6.34 4.78
N LEU A 17 9.22 -7.57 4.88
CA LEU A 17 10.06 -8.76 4.86
C LEU A 17 10.43 -9.17 3.43
N ASP A 18 9.53 -8.93 2.47
CA ASP A 18 9.67 -9.46 1.11
C ASP A 18 9.82 -8.36 0.06
N LEU A 19 8.85 -7.45 -0.02
CA LEU A 19 8.74 -6.48 -1.12
C LEU A 19 8.27 -5.12 -0.65
N ALA A 20 8.90 -4.05 -1.17
CA ALA A 20 8.47 -2.69 -0.93
C ALA A 20 7.14 -2.39 -1.65
N VAL A 21 6.26 -1.61 -1.00
CA VAL A 21 4.94 -1.24 -1.52
C VAL A 21 4.99 -0.63 -2.92
N GLY A 22 5.98 0.22 -3.22
CA GLY A 22 6.17 0.80 -4.56
C GLY A 22 6.38 -0.27 -5.65
N ASN A 23 7.18 -1.30 -5.35
CA ASN A 23 7.38 -2.41 -6.27
C ASN A 23 6.11 -3.29 -6.36
N CYS A 24 5.32 -3.41 -5.30
CA CYS A 24 4.00 -4.05 -5.40
C CYS A 24 3.07 -3.30 -6.35
N ILE A 25 3.04 -1.95 -6.28
CA ILE A 25 2.26 -1.09 -7.19
C ILE A 25 2.74 -1.29 -8.63
N ASP A 26 4.05 -1.29 -8.87
CA ASP A 26 4.61 -1.51 -10.22
C ASP A 26 4.24 -2.89 -10.76
N ARG A 27 4.31 -3.94 -9.93
CA ARG A 27 3.91 -5.29 -10.32
C ARG A 27 2.41 -5.38 -10.62
N LEU A 28 1.59 -4.75 -9.80
CA LEU A 28 0.15 -4.65 -10.00
C LEU A 28 -0.17 -3.99 -11.34
N ALA A 29 0.43 -2.83 -11.63
CA ALA A 29 0.25 -2.12 -12.88
C ALA A 29 0.62 -2.99 -14.10
N ARG A 30 1.75 -3.71 -14.04
CA ARG A 30 2.16 -4.63 -15.12
C ARG A 30 1.20 -5.80 -15.29
N LEU A 31 0.76 -6.43 -14.20
CA LEU A 31 -0.18 -7.56 -14.24
C LEU A 31 -1.53 -7.17 -14.83
N LEU A 32 -1.98 -5.95 -14.56
CA LEU A 32 -3.24 -5.40 -15.04
C LEU A 32 -3.11 -4.64 -16.37
N GLN A 33 -1.91 -4.62 -16.98
CA GLN A 33 -1.61 -3.90 -18.22
C GLN A 33 -1.98 -2.41 -18.16
N ILE A 34 -1.83 -1.79 -16.99
CA ILE A 34 -2.06 -0.36 -16.78
C ILE A 34 -0.91 0.43 -17.44
N PRO A 35 -1.18 1.54 -18.16
CA PRO A 35 -0.15 2.33 -18.80
C PRO A 35 0.83 2.92 -17.78
N ASN A 36 2.11 3.02 -18.17
CA ASN A 36 3.16 3.55 -17.28
C ASN A 36 3.23 5.08 -17.27
N ALA A 37 2.70 5.78 -18.28
CA ALA A 37 2.71 7.24 -18.33
C ALA A 37 1.42 7.81 -17.71
N PRO A 38 1.47 8.86 -16.87
CA PRO A 38 2.66 9.59 -16.40
C PRO A 38 3.47 8.85 -15.32
N SER A 39 2.83 8.01 -14.51
CA SER A 39 3.48 7.00 -13.66
C SER A 39 2.51 5.83 -13.41
N PRO A 40 2.99 4.60 -13.20
CA PRO A 40 2.11 3.46 -12.92
C PRO A 40 1.33 3.66 -11.62
N GLY A 41 1.97 4.21 -10.58
CA GLY A 41 1.31 4.48 -9.30
C GLY A 41 0.17 5.50 -9.42
N TYR A 42 0.38 6.58 -10.17
CA TYR A 42 -0.67 7.56 -10.44
C TYR A 42 -1.88 6.90 -11.13
N ASN A 43 -1.66 6.09 -12.16
CA ASN A 43 -2.76 5.44 -12.89
C ASN A 43 -3.51 4.40 -12.03
N VAL A 44 -2.79 3.66 -11.18
CA VAL A 44 -3.39 2.74 -10.20
C VAL A 44 -4.29 3.50 -9.23
N GLU A 45 -3.83 4.63 -8.70
CA GLU A 45 -4.58 5.46 -7.78
C GLU A 45 -5.83 6.07 -8.45
N GLN A 46 -5.71 6.55 -9.69
CA GLN A 46 -6.84 7.11 -10.44
C GLN A 46 -7.91 6.03 -10.71
N LEU A 47 -7.50 4.79 -10.98
CA LEU A 47 -8.42 3.66 -11.07
C LEU A 47 -9.11 3.40 -9.73
N ALA A 48 -8.36 3.36 -8.62
CA ALA A 48 -8.94 3.17 -7.30
C ALA A 48 -9.96 4.26 -6.93
N LYS A 49 -9.67 5.54 -7.24
CA LYS A 49 -10.58 6.68 -7.01
C LYS A 49 -11.89 6.59 -7.76
N SER A 50 -11.90 5.91 -8.91
CA SER A 50 -13.11 5.74 -9.72
C SER A 50 -14.11 4.74 -9.09
N PHE A 51 -13.69 4.02 -8.05
CA PHE A 51 -14.55 3.08 -7.33
C PHE A 51 -15.54 3.83 -6.42
N SER A 52 -16.82 3.73 -6.72
CA SER A 52 -17.90 4.45 -6.04
C SER A 52 -18.73 3.58 -5.09
N HIS A 53 -18.52 2.26 -5.08
CA HIS A 53 -19.27 1.33 -4.24
C HIS A 53 -18.44 0.90 -3.03
N PHE A 54 -18.78 1.40 -1.84
CA PHE A 54 -18.12 0.95 -0.61
C PHE A 54 -18.49 -0.51 -0.34
N PHE A 55 -17.58 -1.45 -0.64
CA PHE A 55 -17.77 -2.85 -0.24
C PHE A 55 -17.27 -3.00 1.20
N PRO A 56 -18.14 -3.37 2.16
CA PRO A 56 -17.70 -3.52 3.53
C PRO A 56 -16.84 -4.77 3.60
N ILE A 57 -15.58 -4.57 3.98
CA ILE A 57 -14.64 -5.62 4.37
C ILE A 57 -14.13 -6.41 3.16
N PHE A 58 -13.08 -5.89 2.53
CA PHE A 58 -12.04 -6.79 2.04
C PHE A 58 -11.55 -7.59 3.25
N PRO A 59 -11.55 -8.93 3.20
CA PRO A 59 -11.13 -9.70 4.36
C PRO A 59 -9.70 -9.27 4.73
N PRO A 60 -9.36 -9.19 6.03
CA PRO A 60 -8.04 -8.76 6.52
C PRO A 60 -6.86 -9.65 6.04
N PHE A 61 -7.17 -10.64 5.21
CA PHE A 61 -6.32 -11.67 4.65
C PHE A 61 -5.76 -11.36 3.26
N PHE A 62 -5.83 -10.10 2.78
CA PHE A 62 -5.11 -9.70 1.57
C PHE A 62 -3.80 -9.01 1.94
N PRO A 63 -2.71 -9.76 2.20
CA PRO A 63 -1.41 -9.16 2.42
C PRO A 63 -0.95 -8.40 1.16
N PRO A 64 -0.04 -7.43 1.28
CA PRO A 64 0.40 -6.62 0.15
C PRO A 64 1.23 -7.42 -0.86
N TYR A 65 1.56 -8.68 -0.55
CA TYR A 65 2.23 -9.68 -1.38
C TYR A 65 1.29 -10.38 -2.37
N PHE A 66 0.00 -10.02 -2.38
CA PHE A 66 -1.03 -10.60 -3.21
C PHE A 66 -1.19 -10.13 -4.69
N PRO A 67 -0.37 -9.22 -5.29
CA PRO A 67 -0.54 -8.83 -6.69
C PRO A 67 -0.72 -10.00 -7.68
N PRO A 68 0.02 -11.13 -7.60
CA PRO A 68 -0.13 -12.21 -8.57
C PRO A 68 -1.47 -12.97 -8.47
N PHE A 69 -2.19 -12.88 -7.37
CA PHE A 69 -3.49 -13.54 -7.19
C PHE A 69 -4.67 -12.62 -7.50
N LEU A 70 -4.43 -11.31 -7.61
CA LEU A 70 -5.45 -10.30 -7.93
C LEU A 70 -6.26 -10.57 -9.23
N PRO A 71 -5.67 -11.12 -10.32
CA PRO A 71 -6.42 -11.49 -11.52
C PRO A 71 -7.54 -12.51 -11.25
N ARG A 72 -7.41 -13.29 -10.17
CA ARG A 72 -8.39 -14.32 -9.79
C ARG A 72 -9.60 -13.75 -9.04
N PHE A 73 -9.49 -12.54 -8.49
CA PHE A 73 -10.58 -11.83 -7.79
C PHE A 73 -11.24 -10.75 -8.65
N CYS A 74 -10.60 -10.37 -9.76
CA CYS A 74 -11.19 -9.49 -10.78
C CYS A 74 -12.58 -9.96 -11.29
N PRO A 75 -12.88 -11.26 -11.46
CA PRO A 75 -14.21 -11.72 -11.88
C PRO A 75 -15.30 -11.50 -10.82
N VAL A 76 -14.92 -11.38 -9.54
CA VAL A 76 -15.84 -11.29 -8.40
C VAL A 76 -16.12 -9.82 -8.03
N PHE A 77 -15.08 -8.98 -8.04
CA PHE A 77 -15.18 -7.58 -7.58
C PHE A 77 -15.05 -6.54 -8.70
N GLY A 78 -14.78 -7.00 -9.93
CA GLY A 78 -14.34 -6.12 -11.01
C GLY A 78 -12.89 -5.64 -10.82
N LEU A 79 -12.26 -5.22 -11.92
CA LEU A 79 -10.88 -4.71 -11.92
C LEU A 79 -10.71 -3.54 -10.94
N ILE A 80 -11.63 -2.58 -11.01
CA ILE A 80 -11.59 -1.34 -10.23
C ILE A 80 -11.72 -1.64 -8.73
N GLY A 81 -12.67 -2.52 -8.35
CA GLY A 81 -12.86 -2.91 -6.96
C GLY A 81 -11.68 -3.68 -6.38
N ALA A 82 -11.04 -4.55 -7.18
CA ALA A 82 -9.85 -5.29 -6.77
C ALA A 82 -8.64 -4.35 -6.53
N VAL A 83 -8.44 -3.35 -7.41
CA VAL A 83 -7.38 -2.34 -7.24
C VAL A 83 -7.63 -1.48 -6.00
N PHE A 84 -8.87 -1.00 -5.82
CA PHE A 84 -9.26 -0.23 -4.64
C PHE A 84 -9.02 -1.00 -3.34
N GLY A 85 -9.54 -2.23 -3.24
CA GLY A 85 -9.40 -3.04 -2.03
C GLY A 85 -7.96 -3.37 -1.68
N TRP A 86 -7.13 -3.68 -2.69
CA TRP A 86 -5.71 -3.91 -2.47
C TRP A 86 -4.99 -2.66 -1.96
N GLN A 87 -5.27 -1.49 -2.57
CA GLN A 87 -4.65 -0.22 -2.18
C GLN A 87 -5.02 0.16 -0.73
N GLU A 88 -6.31 0.09 -0.38
CA GLU A 88 -6.79 0.36 0.98
C GLU A 88 -6.14 -0.58 1.99
N THR A 89 -6.07 -1.88 1.70
CA THR A 89 -5.45 -2.84 2.61
C THR A 89 -3.97 -2.55 2.79
N ALA A 90 -3.23 -2.30 1.70
CA ALA A 90 -1.81 -1.99 1.73
C ALA A 90 -1.50 -0.72 2.54
N PHE A 91 -2.27 0.34 2.36
CA PHE A 91 -2.08 1.60 3.09
C PHE A 91 -2.56 1.53 4.54
N ALA A 92 -3.64 0.79 4.83
CA ALA A 92 -4.06 0.52 6.21
C ALA A 92 -2.96 -0.22 6.99
N MET A 93 -2.31 -1.22 6.40
CA MET A 93 -1.17 -1.90 7.03
C MET A 93 0.01 -0.95 7.30
N LEU A 94 0.34 -0.06 6.36
CA LEU A 94 1.41 0.93 6.57
C LEU A 94 1.05 1.93 7.67
N ALA A 95 -0.20 2.39 7.71
CA ALA A 95 -0.72 3.27 8.75
C ALA A 95 -0.64 2.58 10.12
N GLU A 96 -1.09 1.33 10.24
CA GLU A 96 -1.05 0.56 11.48
C GLU A 96 0.38 0.40 12.02
N VAL A 97 1.33 -0.01 11.17
CA VAL A 97 2.74 -0.15 11.57
C VAL A 97 3.33 1.21 11.99
N THR A 98 2.93 2.28 11.30
CA THR A 98 3.37 3.65 11.62
C THR A 98 2.80 4.12 12.95
N GLU A 99 1.53 3.88 13.23
CA GLU A 99 0.88 4.20 14.51
C GLU A 99 1.53 3.44 15.68
N ARG A 100 1.79 2.14 15.52
CA ARG A 100 2.52 1.36 16.54
C ARG A 100 3.91 1.94 16.82
N ALA A 101 4.62 2.37 15.77
CA ALA A 101 5.94 2.98 15.92
C ALA A 101 5.88 4.37 16.59
N LEU A 102 4.86 5.18 16.27
CA LEU A 102 4.61 6.47 16.93
C LEU A 102 4.29 6.26 18.42
N ALA A 103 3.44 5.29 18.75
CA ALA A 103 3.11 4.93 20.12
C ALA A 103 4.34 4.47 20.91
N LEU A 104 5.22 3.67 20.29
CA LEU A 104 6.45 3.17 20.91
C LEU A 104 7.47 4.29 21.17
N THR A 105 7.60 5.23 20.24
CA THR A 105 8.61 6.30 20.30
C THR A 105 8.13 7.55 21.03
N ARG A 106 6.82 7.69 21.22
CA ARG A 106 6.14 8.93 21.67
C ARG A 106 6.47 10.14 20.80
N ALA A 107 6.79 9.92 19.53
CA ALA A 107 7.02 11.00 18.58
C ALA A 107 5.72 11.76 18.31
N ARG A 108 5.80 13.08 18.20
CA ARG A 108 4.65 13.95 17.88
C ARG A 108 4.51 14.26 16.39
N HIS A 109 5.54 13.95 15.62
CA HIS A 109 5.62 14.27 14.20
C HIS A 109 5.97 13.01 13.41
N LEU A 110 5.30 12.86 12.28
CA LEU A 110 5.57 11.85 11.27
C LEU A 110 6.04 12.55 10.01
N LEU A 111 7.11 12.04 9.40
CA LEU A 111 7.55 12.47 8.08
C LEU A 111 7.38 11.29 7.11
N LEU A 112 6.51 11.47 6.12
CA LEU A 112 6.38 10.53 5.02
C LEU A 112 7.42 10.87 3.94
N VAL A 113 8.18 9.87 3.49
CA VAL A 113 9.23 10.03 2.49
C VAL A 113 9.15 8.90 1.44
N GLY A 114 9.78 9.14 0.29
CA GLY A 114 9.90 8.17 -0.80
C GLY A 114 8.94 8.41 -1.96
N GLY A 115 9.13 7.67 -3.05
CA GLY A 115 8.39 7.88 -4.31
C GLY A 115 6.92 7.44 -4.30
N VAL A 116 6.43 6.84 -3.20
CA VAL A 116 5.00 6.49 -3.02
C VAL A 116 4.28 7.55 -2.17
N ALA A 117 4.99 8.58 -1.72
CA ALA A 117 4.42 9.67 -0.93
C ALA A 117 3.81 10.80 -1.78
N CYS A 118 3.81 10.64 -3.11
CA CYS A 118 3.39 11.66 -4.08
C CYS A 118 1.90 11.61 -4.43
#